data_AF-A0A955XZJ6-F1
#
_entry.id   AF-A0A955XZJ6-F1
#
_cell.length_a   1.000
_cell.length_b   1.000
_cell.length_c   1.000
_cell.angle_alpha   90.00
_cell.angle_beta   90.00
_cell.angle_gamma   90.00
#
_symmetry.space_group_name_H-M   'P 1'
#
loop_
_entity.id
_entity.type
_entity.pdbx_description
1 polymer ?
#
loop_
_entity_poly.entity_id
_entity_poly.type
_entity_poly.pdbx_seq_one_letter_code
_entity_poly.pdbx_strand_id
1 'polypeptide(L)'
;RLYKSGSSTPAKGCCSPDDLFDARSVATELGIPFYVVNYQDEFQARVIDHFVSEYRRGRTPSPCVLCNDYLKFNTLLELVDSVGAGWLATGHYAQIDQDESGRWRLRRGVDPTKDQSYFLFGIKRELLAKILFPLGGMTKDQVRELAGAQDLPTATKAESQDLCFVGGNNYLSFLEKRLPESERIPGELVHVESGEVLGTHDGIHRYTIGQRKGLGIG
;
A
#
# COMPACT_ATOMS: atom_id res chain seq x y z
N ARG A 1 24.97 -7.67 5.37
CA ARG A 1 25.14 -8.90 4.56
C ARG A 1 25.25 -8.48 3.10
N LEU A 2 26.33 -8.81 2.41
CA LEU A 2 26.50 -8.53 0.97
C LEU A 2 25.68 -9.55 0.17
N TYR A 3 24.85 -9.07 -0.77
CA TYR A 3 24.06 -9.93 -1.65
C TYR A 3 24.81 -10.18 -2.96
N LYS A 4 24.91 -11.46 -3.35
CA LYS A 4 25.42 -11.92 -4.63
C LYS A 4 24.29 -11.85 -5.65
N SER A 5 24.48 -11.16 -6.78
CA SER A 5 23.46 -11.06 -7.84
C SER A 5 23.30 -12.41 -8.55
N GLY A 6 22.30 -13.18 -8.12
CA GLY A 6 21.81 -14.34 -8.87
C GLY A 6 20.77 -13.90 -9.89
N SER A 7 20.87 -14.41 -11.11
CA SER A 7 19.87 -14.25 -12.18
C SER A 7 18.58 -14.97 -11.81
N SER A 8 17.69 -14.28 -11.11
CA SER A 8 16.28 -14.63 -11.03
C SER A 8 15.49 -13.40 -11.47
N THR A 9 14.57 -13.59 -12.42
CA THR A 9 13.63 -12.59 -12.95
C THR A 9 13.18 -11.63 -11.84
N PRO A 10 13.26 -10.29 -12.02
CA PRO A 10 12.98 -9.37 -10.93
C PRO A 10 11.54 -9.55 -10.47
N ALA A 11 11.35 -10.07 -9.27
CA ALA A 11 10.06 -10.00 -8.61
C ALA A 11 9.76 -8.51 -8.42
N LYS A 12 8.71 -8.00 -9.07
CA LYS A 12 8.24 -6.60 -8.97
C LYS A 12 7.64 -6.29 -7.60
N GLY A 13 8.19 -6.81 -6.50
CA GLY A 13 7.75 -6.49 -5.15
C GLY A 13 8.19 -5.08 -4.74
N CYS A 14 7.54 -4.54 -3.70
CA CYS A 14 7.89 -3.29 -3.03
C CYS A 14 9.40 -3.25 -2.73
N CYS A 15 10.05 -2.15 -3.12
CA CYS A 15 11.50 -1.96 -3.03
C CYS A 15 12.29 -2.93 -3.93
N SER A 16 11.87 -3.05 -5.19
CA SER A 16 12.72 -3.66 -6.21
C SER A 16 14.06 -2.90 -6.28
N PRO A 17 15.16 -3.56 -6.68
CA PRO A 17 16.44 -2.87 -6.91
C PRO A 17 16.28 -1.63 -7.80
N ASP A 18 15.36 -1.69 -8.77
CA ASP A 18 15.03 -0.59 -9.68
C ASP A 18 14.37 0.59 -8.92
N ASP A 19 13.43 0.33 -8.01
CA ASP A 19 12.80 1.40 -7.22
C ASP A 19 13.78 2.09 -6.26
N LEU A 20 14.72 1.33 -5.67
CA LEU A 20 15.79 1.90 -4.84
C LEU A 20 16.76 2.73 -5.67
N PHE A 21 17.05 2.28 -6.89
CA PHE A 21 17.90 3.03 -7.82
C PHE A 21 17.23 4.33 -8.26
N ASP A 22 15.95 4.30 -8.59
CA ASP A 22 15.18 5.50 -8.95
C ASP A 22 15.14 6.51 -7.81
N ALA A 23 14.85 6.06 -6.58
CA ALA A 23 14.81 6.93 -5.40
C ALA A 23 16.18 7.57 -5.12
N ARG A 24 17.27 6.79 -5.24
CA ARG A 24 18.63 7.32 -5.13
C ARG A 24 18.94 8.33 -6.23
N SER A 25 18.49 8.08 -7.46
CA SER A 25 18.77 8.94 -8.62
C SER A 25 18.09 10.29 -8.46
N VAL A 26 16.81 10.30 -8.09
CA VAL A 26 16.05 11.53 -7.78
C VAL A 26 16.68 12.29 -6.62
N ALA A 27 17.08 11.61 -5.54
CA ALA A 27 17.72 12.26 -4.40
C ALA A 27 19.07 12.88 -4.78
N THR A 28 19.84 12.22 -5.66
CA THR A 28 21.12 12.74 -6.16
C THR A 28 20.92 14.00 -7.01
N GLU A 29 19.95 13.98 -7.93
CA GLU A 29 19.60 15.14 -8.77
C GLU A 29 19.21 16.36 -7.94
N LEU A 30 18.44 16.13 -6.87
CA LEU A 30 17.97 17.18 -5.96
C LEU A 30 18.99 17.58 -4.89
N GLY A 31 20.16 16.92 -4.82
CA GLY A 31 21.16 17.16 -3.78
C GLY A 31 20.71 16.80 -2.36
N ILE A 32 19.78 15.84 -2.22
CA ILE A 32 19.22 15.39 -0.95
C ILE A 32 19.92 14.10 -0.50
N PRO A 33 20.36 13.99 0.78
CA PRO A 33 20.90 12.74 1.30
C PRO A 33 19.90 11.57 1.20
N PHE A 34 20.38 10.42 0.71
CA PHE A 34 19.57 9.21 0.55
C PHE A 34 20.00 8.11 1.51
N TYR A 35 19.05 7.63 2.30
CA TYR A 35 19.25 6.54 3.27
C TYR A 35 18.30 5.39 2.98
N VAL A 36 18.75 4.17 3.26
CA VAL A 36 17.94 2.95 3.16
C VAL A 36 17.78 2.36 4.54
N VAL A 37 16.53 2.16 4.94
CA VAL A 37 16.13 1.50 6.18
C VAL A 37 15.41 0.20 5.84
N ASN A 38 15.66 -0.85 6.62
CA ASN A 38 15.08 -2.16 6.39
C ASN A 38 14.06 -2.47 7.49
N TYR A 39 12.79 -2.49 7.11
CA TYR A 39 11.65 -2.88 7.96
C TYR A 39 10.94 -4.13 7.43
N GLN A 40 11.69 -5.03 6.79
CA GLN A 40 11.12 -6.24 6.19
C GLN A 40 10.42 -7.12 7.23
N ASP A 41 11.00 -7.26 8.42
CA ASP A 41 10.46 -8.13 9.46
C ASP A 41 9.16 -7.53 10.05
N GLU A 42 9.13 -6.21 10.29
CA GLU A 42 7.93 -5.50 10.73
C GLU A 42 6.85 -5.52 9.66
N PHE A 43 7.21 -5.36 8.39
CA PHE A 43 6.27 -5.46 7.28
C PHE A 43 5.69 -6.86 7.13
N GLN A 44 6.53 -7.89 7.26
CA GLN A 44 6.09 -9.27 7.26
C GLN A 44 5.08 -9.52 8.39
N ALA A 45 5.43 -9.17 9.63
CA ALA A 45 4.60 -9.43 10.80
C ALA A 45 3.31 -8.60 10.85
N ARG A 46 3.38 -7.30 10.53
CA ARG A 46 2.26 -6.36 10.71
C ARG A 46 1.33 -6.27 9.51
N VAL A 47 1.85 -6.51 8.30
CA VAL A 47 1.09 -6.34 7.05
C VAL A 47 0.80 -7.69 6.40
N ILE A 48 1.83 -8.48 6.08
CA ILE A 48 1.64 -9.72 5.31
C ILE A 48 0.96 -10.81 6.15
N ASP A 49 1.46 -11.07 7.36
CA ASP A 49 0.93 -12.14 8.21
C ASP A 49 -0.52 -11.84 8.64
N HIS A 50 -0.81 -10.56 8.93
CA HIS A 50 -2.17 -10.11 9.17
C HIS A 50 -3.05 -10.30 7.94
N PHE A 51 -2.59 -9.88 6.76
CA PHE A 51 -3.32 -10.08 5.50
C PHE A 51 -3.72 -11.55 5.30
N VAL A 52 -2.78 -12.48 5.44
CA VAL A 52 -3.05 -13.92 5.31
C VAL A 52 -4.02 -14.40 6.39
N SER A 53 -3.83 -13.98 7.64
CA SER A 53 -4.70 -14.35 8.76
C SER A 53 -6.15 -13.89 8.59
N GLU A 54 -6.39 -12.72 8.00
CA GLU A 54 -7.75 -12.22 7.77
C GLU A 54 -8.46 -13.05 6.70
N TYR A 55 -7.76 -13.45 5.64
CA TYR A 55 -8.30 -14.37 4.63
C TYR A 55 -8.60 -15.76 5.21
N ARG A 56 -7.77 -16.28 6.12
CA ARG A 56 -8.10 -17.52 6.87
C ARG A 56 -9.42 -17.42 7.63
N ARG A 57 -9.78 -16.20 8.05
CA ARG A 57 -11.01 -15.91 8.79
C ARG A 57 -12.16 -15.46 7.87
N GLY A 58 -12.02 -15.63 6.55
CA GLY A 58 -13.06 -15.29 5.57
C GLY A 58 -13.31 -13.79 5.40
N ARG A 59 -12.30 -12.94 5.70
CA ARG A 59 -12.40 -11.47 5.53
C ARG A 59 -11.46 -10.99 4.43
N THR A 60 -11.82 -9.83 3.84
CA THR A 60 -11.01 -9.12 2.84
C THR A 60 -10.33 -7.92 3.49
N PRO A 61 -9.05 -8.02 3.90
CA PRO A 61 -8.32 -6.95 4.57
C PRO A 61 -7.82 -5.87 3.59
N SER A 62 -7.58 -4.66 4.11
CA SER A 62 -6.87 -3.58 3.40
C SER A 62 -5.45 -3.43 3.95
N PRO A 63 -4.43 -4.07 3.34
CA PRO A 63 -3.06 -4.02 3.85
C PRO A 63 -2.42 -2.63 3.73
N CYS A 64 -2.90 -1.78 2.81
CA CYS A 64 -2.42 -0.42 2.65
C CYS A 64 -2.72 0.45 3.87
N VAL A 65 -3.88 0.29 4.49
CA VAL A 65 -4.24 0.98 5.74
C VAL A 65 -3.26 0.60 6.85
N LEU A 66 -3.03 -0.70 7.04
CA LEU A 66 -2.11 -1.19 8.09
C LEU A 66 -0.66 -0.77 7.85
N CYS A 67 -0.20 -0.77 6.60
CA CYS A 67 1.12 -0.29 6.24
C CYS A 67 1.29 1.21 6.59
N ASN A 68 0.28 2.02 6.30
CA ASN A 68 0.29 3.43 6.68
C ASN A 68 0.32 3.58 8.21
N ASP A 69 -0.57 2.89 8.92
CA ASP A 69 -0.70 3.01 10.37
C ASP A 69 0.56 2.56 11.13
N TYR A 70 1.10 1.38 10.83
CA TYR A 70 2.19 0.78 11.62
C TYR A 70 3.59 1.12 11.11
N LEU A 71 3.78 1.21 9.79
CA LEU A 71 5.10 1.48 9.24
C LEU A 71 5.28 2.96 8.95
N LYS A 72 4.45 3.54 8.08
CA LYS A 72 4.71 4.90 7.61
C LYS A 72 4.50 5.97 8.67
N PHE A 73 3.47 5.85 9.50
CA PHE A 73 3.15 6.90 10.48
C PHE A 73 3.38 6.50 11.93
N ASN A 74 3.93 5.31 12.18
CA ASN A 74 4.45 4.96 13.50
C ASN A 74 5.97 4.81 13.41
N THR A 75 6.44 3.75 12.74
CA THR A 75 7.87 3.43 12.64
C THR A 75 8.72 4.55 11.98
N LEU A 76 8.27 5.17 10.87
CA LEU A 76 9.05 6.28 10.28
C LEU A 76 8.98 7.58 11.08
N LEU A 77 7.92 7.82 11.86
CA LEU A 77 7.89 8.98 12.75
C LEU A 77 8.86 8.81 13.93
N GLU A 78 8.99 7.60 14.46
CA GLU A 78 10.03 7.28 15.45
C GLU A 78 11.44 7.50 14.86
N LEU A 79 11.66 7.12 13.60
CA LEU A 79 12.91 7.42 12.90
C LEU A 79 13.14 8.92 12.76
N VAL A 80 12.13 9.70 12.34
CA VAL A 80 12.19 11.16 12.23
C VAL A 80 12.62 11.80 13.55
N ASP A 81 12.02 11.37 14.66
CA ASP A 81 12.38 11.84 16.00
C ASP A 81 13.83 11.44 16.35
N SER A 82 14.26 10.22 16.01
CA SER A 82 15.62 9.72 16.33
C SER A 82 16.74 10.46 15.58
N VAL A 83 16.46 10.99 14.39
CA VAL A 83 17.44 11.76 13.59
C VAL A 83 17.31 13.27 13.80
N GLY A 84 16.42 13.71 14.69
CA GLY A 84 16.19 15.13 15.00
C GLY A 84 15.50 15.91 13.87
N ALA A 85 14.73 15.23 13.01
CA ALA A 85 13.96 15.87 11.96
C ALA A 85 12.61 16.39 12.50
N GLY A 86 12.14 17.54 11.98
CA GLY A 86 10.90 18.17 12.45
C GLY A 86 9.61 17.59 11.84
N TRP A 87 9.70 17.01 10.64
CA TRP A 87 8.54 16.55 9.87
C TRP A 87 8.82 15.31 9.04
N LEU A 88 7.77 14.52 8.80
CA LEU A 88 7.73 13.44 7.82
C LEU A 88 6.92 13.88 6.60
N ALA A 89 7.57 14.01 5.44
CA ALA A 89 6.87 14.22 4.18
C ALA A 89 6.66 12.89 3.44
N THR A 90 5.47 12.68 2.88
CA THR A 90 5.19 11.52 2.01
C THR A 90 4.46 11.96 0.75
N GLY A 91 4.58 11.17 -0.32
CA GLY A 91 3.90 11.41 -1.60
C GLY A 91 2.41 11.07 -1.61
N HIS A 92 1.72 11.12 -0.47
CA HIS A 92 0.27 10.85 -0.45
C HIS A 92 -0.52 12.06 -0.97
N TYR A 93 -1.56 11.78 -1.75
CA TYR A 93 -2.54 12.75 -2.21
C TYR A 93 -3.63 12.93 -1.14
N ALA A 94 -3.30 13.65 -0.08
CA ALA A 94 -4.21 14.03 1.01
C ALA A 94 -3.77 15.39 1.57
N GLN A 95 -4.61 16.03 2.36
CA GLN A 95 -4.31 17.33 2.96
C GLN A 95 -4.38 17.25 4.48
N ILE A 96 -3.55 18.05 5.15
CA ILE A 96 -3.61 18.26 6.60
C ILE A 96 -3.80 19.75 6.83
N ASP A 97 -4.83 20.11 7.60
CA ASP A 97 -5.06 21.49 8.02
C ASP A 97 -5.56 21.54 9.47
N GLN A 98 -5.72 22.76 9.99
CA GLN A 98 -6.41 22.99 11.25
C GLN A 98 -7.78 23.63 10.98
N ASP A 99 -8.77 23.29 11.80
CA ASP A 99 -10.02 24.04 11.84
C ASP A 99 -9.87 25.35 12.62
N GLU A 100 -10.95 26.13 12.70
CA GLU A 100 -11.00 27.41 13.42
C GLU A 100 -10.64 27.29 14.92
N SER A 101 -10.74 26.09 15.51
CA SER A 101 -10.36 25.81 16.89
C SER A 101 -8.89 25.41 17.06
N GLY A 102 -8.13 25.32 15.96
CA GLY A 102 -6.75 24.83 15.94
C GLY A 102 -6.64 23.30 15.94
N ARG A 103 -7.76 22.57 15.76
CA ARG A 103 -7.74 21.10 15.75
C ARG A 103 -7.28 20.60 14.39
N TRP A 104 -6.26 19.73 14.41
CA TRP A 104 -5.74 19.07 13.21
C TRP A 104 -6.77 18.14 12.56
N ARG A 105 -6.87 18.20 11.24
CA ARG A 105 -7.76 17.39 10.39
C ARG A 105 -7.00 16.78 9.22
N LEU A 106 -7.36 15.54 8.90
CA LEU A 106 -7.04 14.91 7.63
C LEU A 106 -8.16 15.21 6.64
N ARG A 107 -7.80 15.70 5.46
CA ARG A 107 -8.71 16.08 4.38
C ARG A 107 -8.35 15.39 3.08
N ARG A 108 -9.32 15.33 2.17
CA ARG A 108 -9.13 14.80 0.83
C ARG A 108 -8.10 15.61 0.05
N GLY A 109 -7.33 14.95 -0.82
CA GLY A 109 -6.55 15.63 -1.86
C GLY A 109 -7.46 16.41 -2.81
N VAL A 110 -6.91 17.43 -3.48
CA VAL A 110 -7.68 18.22 -4.46
C VAL A 110 -8.07 17.41 -5.70
N ASP A 111 -7.33 16.34 -6.01
CA ASP A 111 -7.63 15.40 -7.08
C ASP A 111 -8.49 14.25 -6.55
N PRO A 112 -9.81 14.24 -6.80
CA PRO A 112 -10.68 13.20 -6.29
C PRO A 112 -10.39 11.82 -6.90
N THR A 113 -9.71 11.74 -8.05
CA THR A 113 -9.35 10.46 -8.68
C THR A 113 -8.09 9.85 -8.07
N LYS A 114 -7.30 10.65 -7.36
CA LYS A 114 -6.07 10.23 -6.67
C LYS A 114 -6.13 10.37 -5.16
N ASP A 115 -7.23 10.88 -4.59
CA ASP A 115 -7.36 11.04 -3.15
C ASP A 115 -7.03 9.74 -2.41
N GLN A 116 -6.11 9.85 -1.46
CA GLN A 116 -5.64 8.74 -0.64
C GLN A 116 -6.07 8.86 0.82
N SER A 117 -6.91 9.84 1.17
CA SER A 117 -7.38 10.05 2.54
C SER A 117 -8.03 8.81 3.16
N TYR A 118 -8.69 7.96 2.34
CA TYR A 118 -9.24 6.67 2.77
C TYR A 118 -8.18 5.73 3.34
N PHE A 119 -6.97 5.69 2.80
CA PHE A 119 -5.93 4.78 3.31
C PHE A 119 -5.21 5.33 4.55
N LEU A 120 -5.57 6.53 5.00
CA LEU A 120 -4.88 7.29 6.03
C LEU A 120 -5.76 7.54 7.27
N PHE A 121 -6.97 6.97 7.31
CA PHE A 121 -7.92 7.22 8.42
C PHE A 121 -7.39 6.77 9.78
N GLY A 122 -6.48 5.80 9.82
CA GLY A 122 -5.92 5.24 11.06
C GLY A 122 -4.80 6.07 11.67
N ILE A 123 -4.34 7.13 10.99
CA ILE A 123 -3.35 8.06 11.54
C ILE A 123 -3.91 8.73 12.79
N LYS A 124 -3.19 8.59 13.90
CA LYS A 124 -3.54 9.24 15.16
C LYS A 124 -3.46 10.76 15.00
N ARG A 125 -4.47 11.48 15.49
CA ARG A 125 -4.65 12.92 15.25
C ARG A 125 -3.47 13.74 15.75
N GLU A 126 -2.90 13.36 16.88
CA GLU A 126 -1.72 13.98 17.50
C GLU A 126 -0.47 13.91 16.62
N LEU A 127 -0.40 12.95 15.69
CA LEU A 127 0.72 12.79 14.77
C LEU A 127 0.60 13.69 13.53
N LEU A 128 -0.60 14.20 13.22
CA LEU A 128 -0.84 15.02 12.03
C LEU A 128 0.02 16.29 12.00
N ALA A 129 0.34 16.85 13.17
CA ALA A 129 1.20 18.03 13.29
C ALA A 129 2.63 17.82 12.78
N LYS A 130 3.09 16.56 12.71
CA LYS A 130 4.44 16.17 12.25
C LYS A 130 4.47 15.68 10.80
N ILE A 131 3.33 15.68 10.09
CA ILE A 131 3.22 15.06 8.76
C ILE A 131 2.98 16.14 7.70
N LEU A 132 3.66 16.00 6.56
CA LEU A 132 3.46 16.81 5.37
C LEU A 132 2.98 15.94 4.21
N PHE A 133 1.98 16.42 3.49
CA PHE A 133 1.51 15.85 2.23
C PHE A 133 1.64 16.90 1.10
N PRO A 134 2.85 17.07 0.53
CA PRO A 134 3.11 18.14 -0.44
C PRO A 134 2.25 18.06 -1.70
N LEU A 135 1.80 16.85 -2.05
CA LEU A 135 1.01 16.60 -3.25
C LEU A 135 -0.50 16.82 -3.05
N GLY A 136 -0.94 17.06 -1.80
CA GLY A 136 -2.36 17.19 -1.47
C GLY A 136 -3.09 18.32 -2.20
N GLY A 137 -2.37 19.38 -2.57
CA GLY A 137 -2.87 20.55 -3.29
C GLY A 137 -2.70 20.49 -4.81
N MET A 138 -2.26 19.35 -5.37
CA MET A 138 -1.97 19.22 -6.81
C MET A 138 -2.75 18.06 -7.43
N THR A 139 -3.12 18.20 -8.71
CA THR A 139 -3.59 17.09 -9.53
C THR A 139 -2.44 16.20 -9.96
N LYS A 140 -2.74 14.96 -10.37
CA LYS A 140 -1.69 14.06 -10.87
C LYS A 140 -0.90 14.68 -12.03
N ASP A 141 -1.61 15.33 -12.94
CA ASP A 141 -1.02 15.93 -14.12
C ASP A 141 -0.09 17.08 -13.74
N GLN A 142 -0.49 17.93 -12.79
CA GLN A 142 0.39 18.98 -12.24
C GLN A 142 1.65 18.40 -11.59
N VAL A 143 1.54 17.28 -10.87
CA VAL A 143 2.72 16.62 -10.27
C VAL A 143 3.66 16.09 -11.36
N ARG A 144 3.12 15.54 -12.46
CA ARG A 144 3.93 15.06 -13.59
C ARG A 144 4.59 16.21 -14.36
N GLU A 145 3.87 17.30 -14.58
CA GLU A 145 4.40 18.51 -15.19
C GLU A 145 5.54 19.09 -14.35
N LEU A 146 5.35 19.20 -13.03
CA LEU A 146 6.40 19.65 -12.12
C LEU A 146 7.62 18.72 -12.15
N ALA A 147 7.41 17.40 -12.11
CA ALA A 147 8.50 16.44 -12.20
C ALA A 147 9.26 16.53 -13.53
N GLY A 148 8.55 16.74 -14.64
CA GLY A 148 9.16 16.93 -15.96
C GLY A 148 9.92 18.25 -16.08
N ALA A 149 9.39 19.34 -15.51
CA ALA A 149 10.07 20.64 -15.47
C ALA A 149 11.34 20.64 -14.59
N GLN A 150 11.48 19.65 -13.71
CA GLN A 150 12.67 19.42 -12.88
C GLN A 150 13.53 18.27 -13.42
N ASP A 151 13.29 17.82 -14.65
CA ASP A 151 14.01 16.73 -15.34
C ASP A 151 14.13 15.44 -14.50
N LEU A 152 13.14 15.16 -13.63
CA LEU A 152 13.20 13.99 -12.76
C LEU A 152 13.02 12.70 -13.58
N PRO A 153 13.89 11.68 -13.38
CA PRO A 153 13.85 10.43 -14.16
C PRO A 153 12.53 9.66 -13.99
N THR A 154 11.80 9.91 -12.91
CA THR A 154 10.52 9.26 -12.60
C THR A 154 9.29 9.97 -13.16
N ALA A 155 9.45 11.10 -13.87
CA ALA A 155 8.32 11.92 -14.33
C ALA A 155 7.31 11.15 -15.20
N THR A 156 7.79 10.23 -16.03
CA THR A 156 6.98 9.40 -16.93
C THR A 156 6.72 8.00 -16.40
N LYS A 157 7.23 7.65 -15.21
CA LYS A 157 7.09 6.31 -14.64
C LYS A 157 5.61 6.00 -14.37
N ALA A 158 5.21 4.78 -14.72
CA ALA A 158 3.86 4.28 -14.45
C ALA A 158 3.62 4.14 -12.95
N GLU A 159 2.39 4.39 -12.52
CA GLU A 159 2.01 4.21 -11.12
C GLU A 159 1.94 2.74 -10.76
N SER A 160 2.36 2.40 -9.53
CA SER A 160 2.14 1.07 -8.99
C SER A 160 0.64 0.84 -8.82
N GLN A 161 0.14 -0.25 -9.41
CA GLN A 161 -1.20 -0.77 -9.21
C GLN A 161 -1.09 -2.06 -8.38
N ASP A 162 -2.17 -2.44 -7.71
CA ASP A 162 -2.27 -3.62 -6.85
C ASP A 162 -1.45 -3.57 -5.55
N LEU A 163 -1.44 -4.70 -4.83
CA LEU A 163 -0.74 -4.88 -3.57
C LEU A 163 0.77 -4.86 -3.78
N CYS A 164 1.47 -3.97 -3.05
CA CYS A 164 2.90 -3.74 -3.24
C CYS A 164 3.78 -4.99 -3.05
N PHE A 165 3.34 -5.98 -2.26
CA PHE A 165 4.11 -7.19 -1.98
C PHE A 165 3.82 -8.37 -2.92
N VAL A 166 2.85 -8.25 -3.82
CA VAL A 166 2.47 -9.34 -4.74
C VAL A 166 3.25 -9.26 -6.06
N GLY A 167 3.73 -8.08 -6.41
CA GLY A 167 4.66 -7.83 -7.50
C GLY A 167 4.19 -8.28 -8.88
N GLY A 168 2.98 -7.88 -9.25
CA GLY A 168 2.39 -8.15 -10.56
C GLY A 168 1.83 -9.57 -10.72
N ASN A 169 1.94 -10.43 -9.70
CA ASN A 169 1.20 -11.69 -9.66
C ASN A 169 -0.24 -11.46 -9.18
N ASN A 170 -1.09 -12.47 -9.36
CA ASN A 170 -2.40 -12.47 -8.73
C ASN A 170 -2.23 -12.62 -7.20
N TYR A 171 -2.90 -11.77 -6.42
CA TYR A 171 -2.88 -11.85 -4.95
C TYR A 171 -3.34 -13.23 -4.44
N LEU A 172 -4.23 -13.90 -5.18
CA LEU A 172 -4.66 -15.26 -4.86
C LEU A 172 -3.49 -16.24 -4.88
N SER A 173 -2.62 -16.16 -5.88
CA SER A 173 -1.43 -17.02 -5.97
C SER A 173 -0.38 -16.70 -4.91
N PHE A 174 -0.42 -15.49 -4.34
CA PHE A 174 0.41 -15.11 -3.18
C PHE A 174 -0.17 -15.67 -1.86
N LEU A 175 -1.51 -15.75 -1.78
CA LEU A 175 -2.28 -16.18 -0.62
C LEU A 175 -2.38 -17.70 -0.48
N GLU A 176 -2.75 -18.41 -1.55
CA GLU A 176 -2.30 -19.79 -1.81
C GLU A 176 -0.75 -19.80 -1.71
N LYS A 177 0.02 -20.87 -1.68
CA LYS A 177 1.44 -20.83 -1.18
C LYS A 177 1.57 -20.49 0.32
N ARG A 178 0.80 -19.56 0.90
CA ARG A 178 0.85 -19.22 2.36
C ARG A 178 -0.27 -19.85 3.16
N LEU A 179 -1.41 -20.12 2.54
CA LEU A 179 -2.47 -20.93 3.12
C LEU A 179 -2.12 -22.42 3.01
N PRO A 180 -2.13 -23.19 4.12
CA PRO A 180 -2.12 -24.65 4.08
C PRO A 180 -3.20 -25.18 3.16
N GLU A 181 -2.91 -26.28 2.45
CA GLU A 181 -3.90 -26.93 1.57
C GLU A 181 -5.15 -27.36 2.34
N SER A 182 -4.99 -27.80 3.60
CA SER A 182 -6.09 -28.14 4.50
C SER A 182 -7.04 -26.97 4.83
N GLU A 183 -6.60 -25.72 4.64
CA GLU A 183 -7.42 -24.52 4.86
C GLU A 183 -8.09 -24.03 3.56
N ARG A 184 -7.76 -24.64 2.41
CA ARG A 184 -8.37 -24.34 1.11
C ARG A 184 -9.55 -25.28 0.88
N ILE A 185 -10.58 -25.11 1.69
CA ILE A 185 -11.71 -26.04 1.75
C ILE A 185 -12.72 -25.68 0.65
N PRO A 186 -12.99 -26.58 -0.31
CA PRO A 186 -14.04 -26.36 -1.29
C PRO A 186 -15.43 -26.42 -0.63
N GLY A 187 -16.41 -25.79 -1.26
CA GLY A 187 -17.76 -25.69 -0.71
C GLY A 187 -18.80 -25.37 -1.77
N GLU A 188 -20.06 -25.24 -1.34
CA GLU A 188 -21.20 -24.96 -2.21
C GLU A 188 -21.44 -23.45 -2.33
N LEU A 189 -21.86 -23.02 -3.53
CA LEU A 189 -22.44 -21.70 -3.75
C LEU A 189 -23.96 -21.86 -3.68
N VAL A 190 -24.59 -21.22 -2.71
CA VAL A 190 -26.01 -21.41 -2.40
C VAL A 190 -26.77 -20.11 -2.60
N HIS A 191 -27.92 -20.17 -3.27
CA HIS A 191 -28.84 -19.04 -3.37
C HIS A 191 -29.45 -18.74 -1.99
N VAL A 192 -29.33 -17.50 -1.54
CA VAL A 192 -29.71 -17.11 -0.17
C VAL A 192 -31.20 -17.33 0.15
N GLU A 193 -32.10 -17.13 -0.83
CA GLU A 193 -33.55 -17.27 -0.61
C GLU A 193 -34.08 -18.70 -0.86
N SER A 194 -33.81 -19.30 -2.03
CA SER A 194 -34.31 -20.63 -2.37
C SER A 194 -33.56 -21.78 -1.68
N GLY A 195 -32.33 -21.54 -1.19
CA GLY A 195 -31.45 -22.60 -0.71
C GLY A 195 -30.91 -23.51 -1.84
N GLU A 196 -31.15 -23.16 -3.10
CA GLU A 196 -30.67 -23.91 -4.24
C GLU A 196 -29.14 -23.85 -4.33
N VAL A 197 -28.50 -25.00 -4.54
CA VAL A 197 -27.07 -25.08 -4.84
C VAL A 197 -26.86 -24.67 -6.29
N LEU A 198 -26.25 -23.50 -6.48
CA LEU A 198 -25.96 -22.91 -7.79
C LEU A 198 -24.63 -23.39 -8.40
N GLY A 199 -23.76 -23.98 -7.58
CA GLY A 199 -22.45 -24.46 -8.00
C GLY A 199 -21.54 -24.76 -6.81
N THR A 200 -20.24 -24.84 -7.08
CA THR A 200 -19.20 -25.08 -6.06
C THR A 200 -18.08 -24.06 -6.18
N HIS A 201 -17.27 -23.94 -5.14
CA HIS A 201 -16.13 -23.05 -5.07
C HIS A 201 -14.88 -23.76 -4.54
N ASP A 202 -13.69 -23.29 -4.92
CA ASP A 202 -12.40 -23.86 -4.46
C ASP A 202 -11.90 -23.26 -3.14
N GLY A 203 -12.72 -22.43 -2.48
CA GLY A 203 -12.46 -21.92 -1.13
C GLY A 203 -12.86 -20.47 -0.96
N ILE A 204 -13.35 -20.13 0.24
CA ILE A 204 -13.92 -18.82 0.55
C ILE A 204 -12.94 -17.66 0.37
N HIS A 205 -11.64 -17.92 0.52
CA HIS A 205 -10.56 -16.93 0.37
C HIS A 205 -10.44 -16.35 -1.05
N ARG A 206 -11.11 -16.96 -2.05
CA ARG A 206 -11.15 -16.49 -3.44
C ARG A 206 -12.28 -15.50 -3.74
N TYR A 207 -13.07 -15.16 -2.71
CA TYR A 207 -14.27 -14.36 -2.84
C TYR A 207 -14.29 -13.19 -1.86
N THR A 208 -14.87 -12.09 -2.30
CA THR A 208 -15.23 -10.96 -1.45
C THR A 208 -16.70 -10.59 -1.66
N ILE A 209 -17.34 -10.00 -0.65
CA ILE A 209 -18.72 -9.54 -0.76
C ILE A 209 -18.85 -8.55 -1.94
N GLY A 210 -19.85 -8.76 -2.80
CA GLY A 210 -20.09 -7.97 -4.01
C GLY A 210 -19.28 -8.39 -5.25
N GLN A 211 -18.46 -9.44 -5.16
CA GLN A 211 -17.72 -9.96 -6.30
C GLN A 211 -18.63 -10.60 -7.35
N ARG A 212 -18.56 -10.12 -8.60
CA ARG A 212 -19.27 -10.72 -9.74
C ARG A 212 -18.41 -11.74 -10.51
N LYS A 213 -17.11 -11.46 -10.67
CA LYS A 213 -16.20 -12.30 -11.46
C LYS A 213 -15.82 -13.56 -10.69
N GLY A 214 -15.65 -14.69 -11.38
CA GLY A 214 -15.15 -15.93 -10.78
C GLY A 214 -16.19 -16.75 -10.00
N LEU A 215 -17.48 -16.36 -10.06
CA LEU A 215 -18.57 -17.18 -9.49
C LEU A 215 -18.91 -18.40 -10.35
N GLY A 216 -18.68 -18.34 -11.67
CA GLY A 216 -19.00 -19.45 -12.58
C GLY A 216 -20.50 -19.69 -12.78
N ILE A 217 -21.34 -18.77 -12.30
CA ILE A 217 -22.80 -18.82 -12.40
C ILE A 217 -23.20 -17.79 -13.48
N GLY A 218 -23.87 -18.26 -14.53
CA GLY A 218 -24.29 -17.50 -15.71
C GLY A 218 -25.68 -16.92 -15.56
#